data_AF-A0A535KTF6-F1
#
_entry.id   AF-A0A535KTF6-F1
#
_cell.length_a   1.000
_cell.length_b   1.000
_cell.length_c   1.000
_cell.angle_alpha   90.00
_cell.angle_beta   90.00
_cell.angle_gamma   90.00
#
_symmetry.space_group_name_H-M   'P 1'
#
loop_
_entity.id
_entity.type
_entity.pdbx_description
1 polymer ?
#
loop_
_entity_poly.entity_id
_entity_poly.type
_entity_poly.pdbx_seq_one_letter_code
_entity_poly.pdbx_strand_id
1 'polypeptide(L)'
;MNMTPYQPITTSDITRMNAIVQNAHVCFDKYQDYHLALQDGYQIFAPNIPQDIYHFANVESFAEAQTTFDLAHPSALLYKKVADGYQFVGVMYSAPANVTTEQLNQRIPSSIAPWHLHVNFCLPAGNIKQTLFNANSLFGLTGTITTQAQCSKVGGTFYSSMYGWMVHIPLFGSVGIG
;
A
#
# COMPACT_ATOMS: atom_id res chain seq x y z
N MET A 1 8.43 5.88 8.14
CA MET A 1 8.37 4.67 7.29
C MET A 1 9.72 3.97 7.34
N ASN A 2 9.74 2.65 7.17
CA ASN A 2 10.94 1.88 6.90
C ASN A 2 10.85 1.29 5.49
N MET A 3 11.96 1.21 4.76
CA MET A 3 12.00 0.71 3.38
C MET A 3 12.86 -0.55 3.31
N THR A 4 12.62 -1.43 2.34
CA THR A 4 13.63 -2.42 1.97
C THR A 4 14.93 -1.72 1.54
N PRO A 5 16.11 -2.29 1.84
CA PRO A 5 17.38 -1.73 1.38
C PRO A 5 17.43 -1.60 -0.14
N TYR A 6 18.16 -0.60 -0.63
CA TYR A 6 18.44 -0.47 -2.05
C TYR A 6 19.23 -1.69 -2.56
N GLN A 7 18.86 -2.18 -3.73
CA GLN A 7 19.57 -3.24 -4.45
C GLN A 7 19.73 -2.83 -5.92
N PRO A 8 20.90 -3.08 -6.54
CA PRO A 8 21.07 -2.85 -7.97
C PRO A 8 20.08 -3.69 -8.79
N ILE A 9 19.43 -3.07 -9.78
CA ILE A 9 18.50 -3.76 -10.68
C ILE A 9 19.28 -4.74 -11.56
N THR A 10 18.77 -5.96 -11.68
CA THR A 10 19.31 -6.98 -12.60
C THR A 10 18.33 -7.27 -13.74
N THR A 11 18.84 -7.83 -14.85
CA THR A 11 17.99 -8.31 -15.96
C THR A 11 17.00 -9.38 -15.50
N SER A 12 17.38 -10.19 -14.51
CA SER A 12 16.51 -11.20 -13.92
C SER A 12 15.32 -10.55 -13.19
N ASP A 13 15.56 -9.46 -12.45
CA ASP A 13 14.50 -8.72 -11.77
C ASP A 13 13.53 -8.11 -12.78
N ILE A 14 14.05 -7.51 -13.86
CA ILE A 14 13.22 -6.94 -14.94
C ILE A 14 12.34 -8.03 -15.55
N THR A 15 12.92 -9.19 -15.86
CA THR A 15 12.18 -10.31 -16.44
C THR A 15 11.08 -10.81 -15.51
N ARG A 16 11.38 -10.97 -14.21
CA ARG A 16 10.39 -11.37 -13.20
C ARG A 16 9.29 -10.33 -13.04
N MET A 17 9.65 -9.05 -12.98
CA MET A 17 8.68 -7.98 -12.84
C MET A 17 7.75 -7.87 -14.06
N ASN A 18 8.28 -8.03 -15.26
CA ASN A 18 7.47 -8.07 -16.48
C ASN A 18 6.47 -9.24 -16.45
N ALA A 19 6.89 -10.42 -16.01
CA ALA A 19 6.00 -11.57 -15.88
C ALA A 19 4.90 -11.32 -14.82
N ILE A 20 5.26 -10.73 -13.67
CA ILE A 20 4.30 -10.34 -12.64
C ILE A 20 3.27 -9.35 -13.21
N VAL A 21 3.73 -8.31 -13.91
CA VAL A 21 2.86 -7.28 -14.45
C VAL A 21 1.97 -7.83 -15.56
N GLN A 22 2.49 -8.68 -16.45
CA GLN A 22 1.69 -9.34 -17.48
C GLN A 22 0.57 -10.21 -16.87
N ASN A 23 0.89 -11.01 -15.85
CA ASN A 23 -0.12 -11.84 -15.17
C ASN A 23 -1.13 -10.98 -14.39
N ALA A 24 -0.68 -9.91 -13.75
CA ALA A 24 -1.53 -8.97 -13.05
C ALA A 24 -2.48 -8.21 -13.99
N HIS A 25 -2.01 -7.75 -15.15
CA HIS A 25 -2.84 -7.04 -16.13
C HIS A 25 -4.07 -7.85 -16.55
N VAL A 26 -3.88 -9.13 -16.84
CA VAL A 26 -4.99 -10.03 -17.22
C VAL A 26 -6.07 -10.09 -16.14
N CYS A 27 -5.70 -9.99 -14.87
CA CYS A 27 -6.65 -10.01 -13.75
C CYS A 27 -7.31 -8.65 -13.48
N PHE A 28 -6.68 -7.54 -13.87
CA PHE A 28 -7.06 -6.19 -13.43
C PHE A 28 -7.60 -5.28 -14.51
N ASP A 29 -7.64 -5.71 -15.78
CA ASP A 29 -8.28 -4.93 -16.85
C ASP A 29 -9.75 -4.60 -16.54
N LYS A 30 -10.45 -5.46 -15.79
CA LYS A 30 -11.82 -5.15 -15.32
C LYS A 30 -11.89 -3.92 -14.40
N TYR A 31 -10.82 -3.62 -13.66
CA TYR A 31 -10.80 -2.52 -12.70
C TYR A 31 -10.45 -1.16 -13.34
N GLN A 32 -10.33 -1.11 -14.67
CA GLN A 32 -10.38 0.17 -15.40
C GLN A 32 -11.68 0.93 -15.09
N ASP A 33 -12.79 0.22 -14.88
CA ASP A 33 -13.99 0.78 -14.25
C ASP A 33 -13.94 0.57 -12.74
N TYR A 34 -13.72 1.65 -11.99
CA TYR A 34 -13.63 1.59 -10.54
C TYR A 34 -14.93 1.12 -9.87
N HIS A 35 -16.10 1.21 -10.53
CA HIS A 35 -17.35 0.71 -9.97
C HIS A 35 -17.32 -0.82 -9.80
N LEU A 36 -16.62 -1.54 -10.68
CA LEU A 36 -16.42 -2.98 -10.54
C LEU A 36 -15.55 -3.31 -9.33
N ALA A 37 -14.54 -2.48 -9.03
CA ALA A 37 -13.78 -2.63 -7.79
C ALA A 37 -14.68 -2.46 -6.54
N LEU A 38 -15.58 -1.46 -6.55
CA LEU A 38 -16.52 -1.27 -5.44
C LEU A 38 -17.51 -2.44 -5.30
N GLN A 39 -17.97 -3.01 -6.42
CA GLN A 39 -18.84 -4.20 -6.42
C GLN A 39 -18.12 -5.43 -5.88
N ASP A 40 -16.82 -5.57 -6.17
CA ASP A 40 -15.96 -6.64 -5.67
C ASP A 40 -15.43 -6.40 -4.24
N GLY A 41 -16.04 -5.47 -3.50
CA GLY A 41 -15.79 -5.27 -2.07
C GLY A 41 -14.60 -4.38 -1.73
N TYR A 42 -13.95 -3.75 -2.73
CA TYR A 42 -12.96 -2.72 -2.45
C TYR A 42 -13.63 -1.45 -1.90
N GLN A 43 -12.99 -0.80 -0.94
CA GLN A 43 -13.48 0.43 -0.31
C GLN A 43 -12.44 1.55 -0.43
N ILE A 44 -12.89 2.75 -0.78
CA ILE A 44 -12.01 3.91 -0.88
C ILE A 44 -11.49 4.27 0.51
N PHE A 45 -10.17 4.28 0.68
CA PHE A 45 -9.52 4.68 1.91
C PHE A 45 -9.49 6.21 2.00
N ALA A 46 -10.07 6.74 3.08
CA ALA A 46 -10.17 8.19 3.35
C ALA A 46 -10.66 9.02 2.13
N PRO A 47 -11.85 8.74 1.59
CA PRO A 47 -12.33 9.33 0.31
C PRO A 47 -12.48 10.85 0.35
N ASN A 48 -12.70 11.41 1.55
CA ASN A 48 -12.91 12.84 1.75
C ASN A 48 -11.59 13.62 1.93
N ILE A 49 -10.45 12.95 1.82
CA ILE A 49 -9.13 13.55 2.01
C ILE A 49 -8.41 13.50 0.66
N PRO A 50 -8.00 14.66 0.11
CA PRO A 50 -7.23 14.72 -1.12
C PRO A 50 -5.95 13.88 -1.02
N GLN A 51 -5.76 12.98 -1.99
CA GLN A 51 -4.61 12.11 -2.13
C GLN A 51 -4.15 12.13 -3.59
N ASP A 52 -2.84 12.07 -3.83
CA ASP A 52 -2.29 11.95 -5.19
C ASP A 52 -2.70 10.62 -5.83
N ILE A 53 -2.76 9.57 -5.02
CA ILE A 53 -3.20 8.23 -5.37
C ILE A 53 -4.16 7.74 -4.29
N TYR A 54 -5.40 7.46 -4.68
CA TYR A 54 -6.41 6.89 -3.81
C TYR A 54 -6.23 5.37 -3.77
N HIS A 55 -6.25 4.83 -2.55
CA HIS A 55 -6.22 3.40 -2.30
C HIS A 55 -7.65 2.91 -2.14
N PHE A 56 -8.05 2.00 -3.00
CA PHE A 56 -9.28 1.24 -2.87
C PHE A 56 -8.85 -0.07 -2.21
N ALA A 57 -9.08 -0.21 -0.90
CA ALA A 57 -8.58 -1.32 -0.10
C ALA A 57 -9.61 -2.46 0.01
N ASN A 58 -9.14 -3.70 -0.03
CA ASN A 58 -9.98 -4.89 0.22
C ASN A 58 -9.51 -5.58 1.52
N VAL A 59 -10.41 -5.67 2.50
CA VAL A 59 -10.09 -6.23 3.83
C VAL A 59 -9.83 -7.73 3.77
N GLU A 60 -10.54 -8.45 2.90
CA GLU A 60 -10.37 -9.89 2.73
C GLU A 60 -9.02 -10.20 2.07
N SER A 61 -8.70 -9.53 0.95
CA SER A 61 -7.38 -9.65 0.31
C SER A 61 -6.25 -9.22 1.23
N PHE A 62 -6.45 -8.19 2.06
CA PHE A 62 -5.46 -7.79 3.07
C PHE A 62 -5.25 -8.87 4.15
N ALA A 63 -6.33 -9.51 4.62
CA ALA A 63 -6.26 -10.59 5.60
C ALA A 63 -5.60 -11.83 5.01
N GLU A 64 -5.94 -12.20 3.78
CA GLU A 64 -5.31 -13.29 3.02
C GLU A 64 -3.81 -13.04 2.84
N ALA A 65 -3.42 -11.80 2.49
CA ALA A 65 -2.02 -11.41 2.31
C ALA A 65 -1.15 -11.65 3.56
N GLN A 66 -1.76 -11.80 4.75
CA GLN A 66 -1.04 -12.12 5.98
C GLN A 66 -0.55 -13.58 6.03
N THR A 67 -1.10 -14.45 5.20
CA THR A 67 -0.72 -15.88 5.15
C THR A 67 -0.27 -16.31 3.76
N THR A 68 -0.91 -15.80 2.71
CA THR A 68 -0.73 -16.22 1.32
C THR A 68 -0.46 -15.01 0.44
N PHE A 69 0.54 -15.07 -0.43
CA PHE A 69 0.77 -14.04 -1.44
C PHE A 69 0.15 -14.48 -2.76
N ASP A 70 -0.92 -13.81 -3.17
CA ASP A 70 -1.60 -14.05 -4.45
C ASP A 70 -1.59 -12.79 -5.31
N LEU A 71 -1.12 -12.92 -6.55
CA LEU A 71 -1.10 -11.84 -7.53
C LEU A 71 -2.50 -11.51 -8.07
N ALA A 72 -3.51 -12.36 -7.90
CA ALA A 72 -4.87 -12.07 -8.30
C ALA A 72 -5.65 -11.26 -7.25
N HIS A 73 -5.17 -11.23 -5.99
CA HIS A 73 -5.85 -10.60 -4.86
C HIS A 73 -5.01 -9.46 -4.24
N PRO A 74 -4.90 -8.30 -4.93
CA PRO A 74 -4.17 -7.17 -4.38
C PRO A 74 -4.93 -6.60 -3.18
N SER A 75 -4.19 -6.24 -2.12
CA SER A 75 -4.77 -5.67 -0.91
C SER A 75 -5.34 -4.27 -1.13
N ALA A 76 -4.85 -3.56 -2.15
CA ALA A 76 -5.53 -2.37 -2.67
C ALA A 76 -5.34 -2.19 -4.18
N LEU A 77 -6.30 -1.53 -4.81
CA LEU A 77 -6.22 -0.99 -6.16
C LEU A 77 -5.89 0.51 -6.06
N LEU A 78 -5.08 1.01 -6.98
CA LEU A 78 -4.56 2.37 -6.97
C LEU A 78 -5.23 3.19 -8.07
N TYR A 79 -5.75 4.36 -7.71
CA TYR A 79 -6.43 5.23 -8.65
C TYR A 79 -5.96 6.70 -8.53
N LYS A 80 -5.84 7.39 -9.66
CA LYS A 80 -5.81 8.86 -9.69
C LYS A 80 -7.23 9.39 -9.77
N LYS A 81 -7.57 10.40 -8.96
CA LYS A 81 -8.87 11.07 -9.08
C LYS A 81 -8.88 11.91 -10.37
N VAL A 82 -9.92 11.76 -11.18
CA VAL A 82 -10.10 12.47 -12.46
C VAL A 82 -11.53 12.98 -12.56
N ALA A 83 -11.72 14.30 -12.67
CA ALA A 83 -13.06 14.92 -12.63
C ALA A 83 -13.94 14.29 -11.51
N ASP A 84 -15.05 13.67 -11.90
CA ASP A 84 -16.01 13.04 -10.99
C ASP A 84 -15.73 11.54 -10.72
N GLY A 85 -14.64 10.99 -11.24
CA GLY A 85 -14.30 9.57 -11.17
C GLY A 85 -12.84 9.28 -10.80
N TYR A 86 -12.40 8.07 -11.16
CA TYR A 86 -11.12 7.50 -10.80
C TYR A 86 -10.51 6.75 -11.98
N GLN A 87 -9.25 7.04 -12.29
CA GLN A 87 -8.46 6.35 -13.31
C GLN A 87 -7.57 5.30 -12.65
N PHE A 88 -7.68 4.05 -13.08
CA PHE A 88 -6.85 2.95 -12.58
C PHE A 88 -5.38 3.17 -12.98
N VAL A 89 -4.45 3.07 -12.01
CA VAL A 89 -3.03 3.36 -12.24
C VAL A 89 -2.09 2.33 -11.63
N GLY A 90 -2.59 1.31 -10.92
CA GLY A 90 -1.73 0.35 -10.26
C GLY A 90 -2.43 -0.49 -9.22
N VAL A 91 -1.64 -1.31 -8.55
CA VAL A 91 -2.08 -2.14 -7.44
C VAL A 91 -1.09 -2.03 -6.29
N MET A 92 -1.56 -2.36 -5.09
CA MET A 92 -0.75 -2.55 -3.92
C MET A 92 -0.93 -3.97 -3.41
N TYR A 93 0.18 -4.61 -3.06
CA TYR A 93 0.18 -5.87 -2.32
C TYR A 93 0.69 -5.66 -0.91
N SER A 94 0.28 -6.54 0.00
CA SER A 94 0.70 -6.54 1.40
C SER A 94 1.44 -7.81 1.79
N ALA A 95 2.18 -7.75 2.89
CA ALA A 95 2.79 -8.90 3.54
C ALA A 95 2.92 -8.67 5.05
N PRO A 96 3.00 -9.72 5.89
CA PRO A 96 3.19 -9.56 7.33
C PRO A 96 4.47 -8.81 7.68
N ALA A 97 4.44 -7.99 8.73
CA ALA A 97 5.59 -7.18 9.16
C ALA A 97 6.84 -7.99 9.55
N ASN A 98 6.69 -9.29 9.89
CA ASN A 98 7.79 -10.18 10.27
C ASN A 98 8.43 -10.93 9.09
N VAL A 99 7.97 -10.71 7.85
CA VAL A 99 8.58 -11.28 6.64
C VAL A 99 9.93 -10.62 6.39
N THR A 100 10.94 -11.41 6.01
CA THR A 100 12.29 -10.90 5.74
C THR A 100 12.38 -10.20 4.40
N THR A 101 13.41 -9.37 4.22
CA THR A 101 13.68 -8.65 2.96
C THR A 101 13.86 -9.61 1.78
N GLU A 102 14.44 -10.79 2.01
CA GLU A 102 14.65 -11.81 0.98
C GLU A 102 13.33 -12.45 0.56
N GLN A 103 12.45 -12.74 1.53
CA GLN A 103 11.11 -13.28 1.26
C GLN A 103 10.23 -12.27 0.53
N LEU A 104 10.34 -10.97 0.85
CA LEU A 104 9.69 -9.90 0.09
C LEU A 104 10.21 -9.86 -1.35
N ASN A 105 11.53 -9.93 -1.54
CA ASN A 105 12.16 -9.94 -2.87
C ASN A 105 11.78 -11.17 -3.71
N GLN A 106 11.46 -12.29 -3.08
CA GLN A 106 10.92 -13.47 -3.77
C GLN A 106 9.50 -13.24 -4.30
N ARG A 107 8.69 -12.43 -3.62
CA ARG A 107 7.32 -12.07 -4.06
C ARG A 107 7.36 -11.03 -5.19
N ILE A 108 7.94 -9.86 -4.90
CA ILE A 108 8.11 -8.75 -5.84
C ILE A 108 9.57 -8.28 -5.74
N PRO A 109 10.31 -8.18 -6.86
CA PRO A 109 11.70 -7.71 -6.85
C PRO A 109 11.83 -6.31 -6.22
N SER A 110 12.50 -6.21 -5.07
CA SER A 110 12.62 -4.95 -4.32
C SER A 110 13.55 -3.94 -4.98
N SER A 111 14.43 -4.40 -5.88
CA SER A 111 15.26 -3.54 -6.73
C SER A 111 14.44 -2.71 -7.72
N ILE A 112 13.23 -3.15 -8.09
CA ILE A 112 12.33 -2.43 -9.01
C ILE A 112 11.22 -1.71 -8.25
N ALA A 113 10.57 -2.39 -7.31
CA ALA A 113 9.49 -1.81 -6.51
C ALA A 113 9.82 -2.00 -5.01
N PRO A 114 10.26 -0.94 -4.31
CA PRO A 114 10.66 -1.08 -2.92
C PRO A 114 9.44 -1.33 -2.04
N TRP A 115 9.56 -2.30 -1.13
CA TRP A 115 8.56 -2.50 -0.10
C TRP A 115 8.77 -1.48 1.02
N HIS A 116 7.68 -1.06 1.64
CA HIS A 116 7.72 -0.13 2.76
C HIS A 116 6.81 -0.57 3.91
N LEU A 117 7.17 -0.14 5.12
CA LEU A 117 6.48 -0.44 6.36
C LEU A 117 6.14 0.88 7.05
N HIS A 118 4.89 1.03 7.45
CA HIS A 118 4.50 2.11 8.36
C HIS A 118 4.85 1.65 9.77
N VAL A 119 5.87 2.28 10.36
CA VAL A 119 6.40 1.95 11.68
C VAL A 119 6.25 3.11 12.64
N ASN A 120 6.36 2.82 13.94
CA ASN A 120 6.38 3.82 15.01
C ASN A 120 5.12 4.69 15.01
N PHE A 121 3.97 4.04 14.90
CA PHE A 121 2.69 4.69 14.72
C PHE A 121 2.03 5.01 16.06
N CYS A 122 1.51 6.22 16.21
CA CYS A 122 0.66 6.59 17.34
C CYS A 122 -0.74 6.94 16.85
N LEU A 123 -1.75 6.29 17.40
CA LEU A 123 -3.17 6.59 17.15
C LEU A 123 -3.83 7.21 18.38
N PRO A 124 -4.74 8.19 18.22
CA PRO A 124 -5.49 8.72 19.34
C PRO A 124 -6.52 7.68 19.80
N ALA A 125 -7.03 7.84 21.03
CA ALA A 125 -8.29 7.22 21.40
C ALA A 125 -9.44 7.85 20.58
N GLY A 126 -10.38 7.04 20.07
CA GLY A 126 -11.57 7.52 19.34
C GLY A 126 -11.51 7.34 17.81
N ASN A 127 -12.03 8.32 17.05
CA ASN A 127 -12.19 8.17 15.59
C ASN A 127 -10.87 8.32 14.83
N ILE A 128 -10.25 7.18 14.54
CA ILE A 128 -8.96 7.05 13.86
C ILE A 128 -8.97 7.61 12.43
N LYS A 129 -10.09 7.50 11.69
CA LYS A 129 -10.13 7.76 10.24
C LYS A 129 -9.81 9.22 9.89
N GLN A 130 -10.29 10.18 10.68
CA GLN A 130 -10.01 11.60 10.45
C GLN A 130 -8.59 11.99 10.88
N THR A 131 -8.02 11.29 11.86
CA THR A 131 -6.69 11.64 12.40
C THR A 131 -5.54 11.07 11.56
N LEU A 132 -5.79 10.01 10.78
CA LEU A 132 -4.76 9.37 9.96
C LEU A 132 -4.04 10.31 8.99
N PHE A 133 -4.73 11.33 8.48
CA PHE A 133 -4.19 12.23 7.45
C PHE A 133 -4.20 13.72 7.86
N ASN A 134 -4.42 14.01 9.14
CA ASN A 134 -4.44 15.39 9.59
C ASN A 134 -3.01 15.96 9.59
N ALA A 135 -2.75 16.94 8.72
CA ALA A 135 -1.47 17.62 8.66
C ALA A 135 -1.17 18.31 10.00
N ASN A 136 0.07 18.19 10.49
CA ASN A 136 0.50 18.71 11.80
C ASN A 136 -0.19 18.05 13.02
N SER A 137 -0.78 16.87 12.84
CA SER A 137 -1.27 16.05 13.94
C SER A 137 -0.11 15.45 14.74
N LEU A 138 -0.36 15.17 16.02
CA LEU A 138 0.54 14.33 16.83
C LEU A 138 0.46 12.86 16.40
N PHE A 139 -0.67 12.45 15.83
CA PHE A 139 -1.04 11.06 15.51
C PHE A 139 -1.19 10.83 14.00
N GLY A 140 -1.19 9.57 13.58
CA GLY A 140 -1.51 9.19 12.20
C GLY A 140 -0.31 9.10 11.25
N LEU A 141 -0.58 9.01 9.94
CA LEU A 141 0.43 8.81 8.87
C LEU A 141 1.36 10.01 8.74
N THR A 142 0.84 11.20 9.07
CA THR A 142 1.55 12.48 9.07
C THR A 142 1.90 12.95 10.50
N GLY A 143 1.81 12.04 11.48
CA GLY A 143 2.02 12.35 12.89
C GLY A 143 3.48 12.63 13.24
N THR A 144 3.71 13.47 14.25
CA THR A 144 5.06 13.79 14.75
C THR A 144 5.56 12.86 15.87
N ILE A 145 4.66 12.11 16.52
CA ILE A 145 5.03 11.15 17.57
C ILE A 145 5.51 9.84 16.96
N THR A 146 6.77 9.48 17.24
CA THR A 146 7.42 8.27 16.71
C THR A 146 7.95 7.33 17.80
N THR A 147 7.62 7.57 19.07
CA THR A 147 8.03 6.69 20.18
C THR A 147 6.85 6.27 21.04
N GLN A 148 6.95 5.07 21.62
CA GLN A 148 5.93 4.54 22.52
C GLN A 148 5.73 5.44 23.74
N ALA A 149 6.81 5.93 24.35
CA ALA A 149 6.73 6.79 25.54
C ALA A 149 5.99 8.10 25.26
N GLN A 150 6.27 8.76 24.14
CA GLN A 150 5.55 9.98 23.73
C GLN A 150 4.09 9.68 23.44
N CYS A 151 3.80 8.55 22.76
CA CYS A 151 2.43 8.16 22.43
C CYS A 151 1.59 7.91 23.69
N SER A 152 2.12 7.15 24.65
CA SER A 152 1.43 6.90 25.92
C SER A 152 1.21 8.18 26.73
N LYS A 153 2.15 9.13 26.70
CA LYS A 153 2.04 10.41 27.43
C LYS A 153 0.84 11.25 26.95
N VAL A 154 0.46 11.14 25.69
CA VAL A 154 -0.70 11.84 25.12
C VAL A 154 -1.97 10.99 25.09
N GLY A 155 -1.97 9.84 25.78
CA GLY A 155 -3.12 8.92 25.83
C GLY A 155 -3.38 8.17 24.53
N GLY A 156 -2.38 8.06 23.64
CA GLY A 156 -2.47 7.32 22.39
C GLY A 156 -2.14 5.83 22.55
N THR A 157 -2.49 5.05 21.53
CA THR A 157 -2.08 3.65 21.37
C THR A 157 -0.93 3.56 20.37
N PHE A 158 0.18 2.97 20.81
CA PHE A 158 1.37 2.79 19.99
C PHE A 158 1.35 1.46 19.23
N TYR A 159 1.70 1.52 17.95
CA TYR A 159 1.89 0.36 17.09
C TYR A 159 3.31 0.40 16.51
N SER A 160 4.08 -0.66 16.74
CA SER A 160 5.43 -0.79 16.17
C SER A 160 5.39 -0.83 14.64
N SER A 161 4.34 -1.45 14.08
CA SER A 161 4.01 -1.46 12.67
C SER A 161 2.50 -1.38 12.46
N MET A 162 2.09 -0.74 11.38
CA MET A 162 0.70 -0.69 10.90
C MET A 162 0.63 -1.26 9.47
N TYR A 163 -0.37 -2.09 9.20
CA TYR A 163 -0.65 -2.73 7.91
C TYR A 163 0.42 -3.68 7.33
N GLY A 164 1.53 -3.92 8.04
CA GLY A 164 2.59 -4.76 7.50
C GLY A 164 3.30 -4.13 6.30
N TRP A 165 4.10 -4.93 5.59
CA TRP A 165 4.80 -4.47 4.39
C TRP A 165 3.81 -4.20 3.27
N MET A 166 4.06 -3.15 2.51
CA MET A 166 3.28 -2.75 1.35
C MET A 166 4.22 -2.48 0.17
N VAL A 167 3.80 -2.85 -1.03
CA VAL A 167 4.51 -2.53 -2.26
C VAL A 167 3.54 -2.03 -3.30
N HIS A 168 3.89 -0.92 -3.94
CA HIS A 168 3.06 -0.28 -4.95
C HIS A 168 3.62 -0.65 -6.32
N ILE A 169 2.77 -1.25 -7.15
CA ILE A 169 3.08 -1.61 -8.52
C ILE A 169 2.28 -0.70 -9.45
N PRO A 170 2.90 0.33 -10.05
CA PRO A 170 2.22 1.13 -11.06
C PRO A 170 2.02 0.30 -12.34
N LEU A 171 0.92 0.56 -13.06
CA LEU A 171 0.77 0.06 -14.42
C LEU A 171 1.68 0.89 -15.34
N PHE A 172 2.50 0.20 -16.12
CA PHE A 172 3.39 0.85 -17.07
C PHE A 172 2.57 1.60 -18.14
N GLY A 173 2.92 2.87 -18.34
CA GLY A 173 2.17 3.85 -19.14
C GLY A 173 2.02 5.21 -18.46
N SER A 174 2.21 5.29 -17.13
CA SER A 174 2.08 6.55 -16.35
C SER A 174 3.32 6.97 -15.56
N VAL A 175 4.41 6.20 -15.63
CA VAL A 175 5.74 6.63 -15.15
C VAL A 175 6.72 6.35 -16.28
N GLY A 176 7.16 7.41 -16.94
CA GLY A 176 8.19 7.34 -17.96
C GLY A 176 9.48 6.86 -17.33
N ILE A 177 9.79 5.59 -17.54
CA ILE A 177 11.16 5.12 -17.69
C ILE A 177 11.49 5.29 -19.17
N GLY A 178 11.85 6.53 -19.51
CA GLY A 178 12.68 6.86 -20.66
C GLY A 178 14.13 6.98 -20.22
#